data_AF-A0A0M0L906-F1
#
_entry.id   AF-A0A0M0L906-F1
#
_cell.length_a   1.000
_cell.length_b   1.000
_cell.length_c   1.000
_cell.angle_alpha   90.00
_cell.angle_beta   90.00
_cell.angle_gamma   90.00
#
_symmetry.space_group_name_H-M   'P 1'
#
loop_
_entity.id
_entity.type
_entity.pdbx_description
1 polymer ?
#
loop_
_entity_poly.entity_id
_entity_poly.type
_entity_poly.pdbx_seq_one_letter_code
_entity_poly.pdbx_strand_id
1 'polypeptide(L)' 'MFLKELSRKGLVTVLYDLNGTVHTLKGRVHQLNLRDQVLSLKDDREKVWPIRLSGIKEIHS' A
#
# COMPACT_ATOMS: atom_id res chain seq x y z
N MET A 1 11.22 -7.67 4.98
CA MET A 1 11.35 -6.37 4.27
C MET A 1 10.34 -6.34 3.13
N PHE A 2 9.15 -5.76 3.37
CA PHE A 2 8.00 -5.80 2.45
C PHE A 2 8.21 -4.98 1.16
N LEU A 3 9.26 -4.14 1.12
CA LEU A 3 9.63 -3.35 -0.05
C LEU A 3 9.93 -4.20 -1.31
N LYS A 4 10.40 -5.44 -1.14
CA LYS A 4 10.62 -6.36 -2.27
C LYS A 4 9.30 -6.77 -2.93
N GLU A 5 8.23 -6.99 -2.16
CA GLU A 5 6.92 -7.33 -2.70
C GLU A 5 6.30 -6.14 -3.45
N LEU A 6 6.56 -4.91 -2.99
CA LEU A 6 6.12 -3.68 -3.66
C LEU A 6 6.83 -3.40 -5.00
N SER A 7 8.00 -4.02 -5.23
CA SER A 7 8.72 -3.89 -6.51
C SER A 7 8.13 -4.76 -7.62
N ARG A 8 7.30 -5.74 -7.26
CA ARG A 8 6.59 -6.59 -8.22
C ARG A 8 5.45 -5.77 -8.82
N LYS A 9 5.40 -5.65 -10.14
CA LYS A 9 4.37 -4.90 -10.91
C LYS A 9 2.98 -5.58 -10.87
N GLY A 10 2.65 -6.24 -9.76
CA GLY A 10 1.45 -7.03 -9.56
C GLY A 10 0.34 -6.28 -8.81
N LEU A 11 -0.81 -6.95 -8.70
CA LEU A 11 -1.83 -6.60 -7.72
C LEU A 11 -1.29 -6.94 -6.33
N VAL A 12 -1.42 -6.01 -5.40
CA VAL A 12 -1.08 -6.20 -3.99
C VAL A 12 -2.31 -5.92 -3.14
N THR A 13 -2.42 -6.65 -2.04
CA THR A 13 -3.38 -6.39 -0.97
C THR A 13 -2.60 -5.88 0.23
N VAL A 14 -2.91 -4.68 0.68
CA VAL A 14 -2.28 -4.03 1.83
C VAL A 14 -3.26 -3.99 2.97
N LEU A 15 -2.87 -4.56 4.10
CA LEU A 15 -3.57 -4.45 5.37
C LEU A 15 -2.89 -3.34 6.18
N TYR A 16 -3.64 -2.31 6.55
CA TYR A 16 -3.09 -1.14 7.24
C TYR A 16 -4.00 -0.64 8.35
N ASP A 17 -3.40 -0.08 9.39
CA ASP A 17 -4.08 0.63 10.46
C ASP A 17 -4.25 2.10 10.08
N LEU A 18 -5.48 2.58 10.20
CA LEU A 18 -5.80 3.99 10.11
C LEU A 18 -6.63 4.36 11.33
N ASN A 19 -6.06 5.19 12.20
CA ASN A 19 -6.73 5.69 13.42
C ASN A 19 -7.28 4.57 14.31
N GLY A 20 -6.55 3.46 14.45
CA GLY A 20 -6.95 2.32 15.29
C GLY A 20 -7.94 1.36 14.61
N THR A 21 -8.32 1.61 13.35
CA THR A 21 -9.14 0.71 12.55
C THR A 21 -8.28 0.02 11.49
N VAL A 22 -8.44 -1.29 11.35
CA VAL A 22 -7.77 -2.07 10.32
C VAL A 22 -8.56 -1.99 9.02
N HIS A 23 -7.87 -1.59 7.96
CA HIS A 23 -8.39 -1.49 6.60
C HIS A 23 -7.60 -2.40 5.67
N THR A 24 -8.29 -2.84 4.61
CA THR A 24 -7.69 -3.63 3.53
C THR A 24 -7.88 -2.86 2.23
N LEU A 25 -6.78 -2.62 1.51
CA LEU A 25 -6.83 -2.07 0.16
C LEU A 25 -6.16 -3.02 -0.82
N LYS A 26 -6.88 -3.37 -1.88
CA LYS A 26 -6.35 -4.12 -3.02
C LYS A 26 -6.11 -3.15 -4.17
N GLY A 27 -4.91 -3.17 -4.74
CA GLY A 27 -4.55 -2.29 -5.83
C GLY A 27 -3.18 -2.61 -6.41
N ARG A 28 -2.71 -1.81 -7.36
CA ARG A 28 -1.34 -1.90 -7.88
C ARG A 28 -0.48 -0.81 -7.26
N VAL A 29 0.80 -1.10 -7.05
CA VAL A 29 1.75 -0.08 -6.60
C VAL A 29 1.88 1.00 -7.66
N HIS A 30 1.44 2.21 -7.33
CA HIS A 30 1.52 3.38 -8.21
C HIS A 30 2.82 4.14 -7.94
N GLN A 31 3.11 4.42 -6.67
CA GLN A 31 4.30 5.14 -6.26
C GLN A 31 4.69 4.75 -4.83
N LEU A 32 5.98 4.63 -4.56
CA LEU A 32 6.53 4.48 -3.23
C LEU A 32 7.44 5.69 -2.93
N ASN A 33 7.02 6.54 -2.00
CA ASN A 33 7.79 7.68 -1.55
C ASN A 33 8.43 7.38 -0.18
N LEU A 34 9.71 7.02 -0.21
CA LEU A 34 10.49 6.72 0.99
C LEU A 34 10.81 7.97 1.82
N ARG A 35 10.83 9.16 1.22
CA ARG A 35 11.09 10.41 1.95
C ARG A 35 9.90 10.77 2.84
N ASP A 36 8.69 10.69 2.29
CA ASP A 36 7.46 11.03 3.01
C ASP A 36 6.84 9.83 3.74
N GLN A 37 7.45 8.64 3.60
CA GLN A 37 6.98 7.37 4.17
C GLN A 37 5.55 7.04 3.74
N VAL A 38 5.27 7.18 2.44
CA VAL A 38 3.94 6.93 1.85
C VAL A 38 4.05 5.92 0.70
N LEU A 39 3.14 4.94 0.71
CA LEU A 39 2.85 4.04 -0.40
C LEU A 39 1.53 4.47 -1.06
N SER A 40 1.58 4.76 -2.35
CA SER A 40 0.40 5.04 -3.15
C SER A 40 -0.01 3.79 -3.92
N LEU A 41 -1.23 3.31 -3.69
CA LEU A 41 -1.85 2.23 -4.45
C LEU A 41 -2.92 2.77 -5.39
N LYS A 42 -2.98 2.22 -6.59
CA LYS A 42 -4.06 2.48 -7.55
C LYS A 42 -5.05 1.33 -7.52
N ASP A 43 -6.31 1.62 -7.21
CA ASP A 43 -7.38 0.62 -7.20
C ASP A 43 -7.88 0.29 -8.62
N ASP A 44 -8.84 -0.62 -8.69
CA ASP A 44 -9.52 -1.04 -9.93
C ASP A 44 -10.37 0.07 -10.56
N ARG A 45 -10.77 1.08 -9.78
CA ARG A 45 -11.49 2.28 -10.23
C ARG A 45 -10.55 3.41 -10.63
N GLU A 46 -9.27 3.10 -10.82
CA GLU A 46 -8.20 4.03 -11.18
C GLU A 46 -7.94 5.14 -10.13
N LYS A 47 -8.50 5.02 -8.92
CA LYS A 47 -8.26 5.96 -7.82
C LYS A 47 -6.96 5.63 -7.11
N VAL A 48 -6.22 6.69 -6.75
CA VAL A 48 -4.96 6.59 -6.03
C VAL A 48 -5.20 6.84 -4.54
N TRP A 49 -4.76 5.88 -3.73
CA TRP A 49 -4.90 5.88 -2.29
C TRP A 49 -3.51 5.95 -1.63
N PRO A 50 -3.21 7.04 -0.89
CA PRO A 50 -1.99 7.13 -0.11
C PRO A 50 -2.13 6.39 1.22
N ILE A 51 -1.17 5.53 1.54
CA ILE A 51 -1.08 4.78 2.79
C ILE A 51 0.27 5.11 3.45
N ARG A 52 0.27 5.52 4.72
CA ARG A 52 1.52 5.70 5.48
C ARG A 52 2.17 4.34 5.72
N LEU A 53 3.47 4.24 5.46
CA LEU A 53 4.23 3.00 5.66
C LEU A 53 4.18 2.52 7.11
N SER A 54 4.15 3.44 8.08
CA SER A 54 4.04 3.12 9.52
C SER A 54 2.74 2.45 9.90
N GLY A 55 1.66 2.64 9.12
CA GLY A 55 0.37 2.01 9.35
C GLY A 55 0.26 0.62 8.71
N ILE A 56 1.18 0.24 7.81
CA ILE A 56 1.10 -1.04 7.11
C ILE A 56 1.41 -2.17 8.09
N LYS A 57 0.44 -3.07 8.27
CA LYS A 57 0.57 -4.28 9.07
C LYS A 57 1.10 -5.42 8.20
N GLU A 58 0.53 -5.60 7.01
CA GLU A 58 0.88 -6.69 6.10
C GLU A 58 0.73 -6.29 4.62
N ILE A 59 1.51 -6.93 3.75
CA ILE A 59 1.41 -6.80 2.29
C ILE A 59 1.43 -8.20 1.69
N HIS A 60 0.42 -8.49 0.86
CA HIS A 60 0.25 -9.75 0.14
C HIS A 60 0.28 -9.46 -1.36
N SER A 61 1.08 -10.19 -2.16
CA SER A 61 1.25 -9.99 -3.61
C SER A 61 0.88 -11.23 -4.41
#